data_AF-A0A1T4RCZ7-F1
#
_entry.id   AF-A0A1T4RCZ7-F1
#
_cell.length_a   1.000
_cell.length_b   1.000
_cell.length_c   1.000
_cell.angle_alpha   90.00
_cell.angle_beta   90.00
_cell.angle_gamma   90.00
#
_symmetry.space_group_name_H-M   'P 1'
#
loop_
_entity.id
_entity.type
_entity.pdbx_description
1 polymer ?
#
loop_
_entity_poly.entity_id
_entity_poly.type
_entity_poly.pdbx_seq_one_letter_code
_entity_poly.pdbx_strand_id
1 'polypeptide(L)'
;MTKFDRYKPTRAEKKLLETLVEPEVLGLTVEEICKKAKVSRQTYYNAMAKPLFVQLVNDITLDLVKGKAHNVVNMAYKVALTEKGFQDRKMILQMANLYSEKTETTISGTVEHTHTVNPLKEKTADELLEIAKGLFDNG
;
A
#
# COMPACT_ATOMS: atom_id res chain seq x y z
N MET A 1 -8.73 -1.27 -24.46
CA MET A 1 -7.47 -0.61 -24.86
C MET A 1 -6.57 -0.56 -23.64
N THR A 2 -5.45 -1.30 -23.63
CA THR A 2 -4.50 -1.26 -22.52
C THR A 2 -3.61 -0.01 -22.64
N LYS A 3 -3.10 0.48 -21.51
CA LYS A 3 -2.35 1.75 -21.33
C LYS A 3 -1.03 1.85 -22.13
N PHE A 4 -0.73 0.89 -23.02
CA PHE A 4 0.56 0.66 -23.69
C PHE A 4 0.77 1.46 -24.99
N ASP A 5 -0.16 2.32 -25.42
CA ASP A 5 -0.11 2.92 -26.77
C ASP A 5 0.62 4.29 -26.85
N ARG A 6 1.40 4.69 -25.84
CA ARG A 6 1.97 6.06 -25.81
C ARG A 6 3.42 6.19 -26.29
N TYR A 7 4.22 5.13 -26.24
CA TYR A 7 5.63 5.21 -26.60
C TYR A 7 6.05 4.00 -27.45
N LYS A 8 6.59 4.28 -28.64
CA LYS A 8 7.10 3.25 -29.55
C LYS A 8 8.63 3.30 -29.54
N PRO A 9 9.30 2.44 -28.76
CA PRO A 9 10.76 2.47 -28.68
C PRO A 9 11.39 2.10 -30.01
N THR A 10 12.49 2.78 -30.34
CA THR A 10 13.33 2.44 -31.50
C THR A 10 13.98 1.06 -31.33
N ARG A 11 14.58 0.51 -32.40
CA ARG A 11 15.30 -0.77 -32.31
C ARG A 11 16.42 -0.76 -31.27
N ALA A 12 17.12 0.36 -31.12
CA ALA A 12 18.20 0.47 -30.14
C ALA A 12 17.66 0.63 -28.71
N GLU A 13 16.56 1.39 -28.54
CA GLU A 13 15.87 1.51 -27.26
C GLU A 13 15.26 0.21 -26.78
N LYS A 14 14.77 -0.66 -27.67
CA LYS A 14 14.29 -2.00 -27.32
C LYS A 14 15.41 -2.87 -26.73
N LYS A 15 16.59 -2.90 -27.36
CA LYS A 15 17.75 -3.63 -26.83
C LYS A 15 18.18 -3.10 -25.47
N LEU A 16 18.18 -1.77 -25.32
CA LEU A 16 18.50 -1.13 -24.06
C LEU A 16 17.46 -1.47 -22.98
N LEU A 17 16.18 -1.40 -23.31
CA LEU A 17 15.07 -1.77 -22.42
C LEU A 17 15.19 -3.22 -21.95
N GLU A 18 15.39 -4.17 -22.87
CA GLU A 18 15.59 -5.59 -22.55
C GLU A 18 16.73 -5.78 -21.55
N THR A 19 17.82 -5.03 -21.71
CA THR A 19 18.96 -5.07 -20.79
C THR A 19 18.61 -4.43 -19.45
N LEU A 20 17.98 -3.25 -19.43
CA LEU A 20 17.72 -2.48 -18.20
C LEU A 20 16.75 -3.17 -17.23
N VAL A 21 15.89 -4.06 -17.71
CA VAL A 21 14.92 -4.79 -16.87
C VAL A 21 15.49 -6.08 -16.26
N GLU A 22 16.74 -6.42 -16.59
CA GLU A 22 17.44 -7.57 -16.02
C GLU A 22 18.04 -7.24 -14.65
N PRO A 23 17.81 -8.05 -13.60
CA PRO A 23 18.39 -7.80 -12.27
C PRO A 23 19.92 -7.66 -12.26
N GLU A 24 20.61 -8.34 -13.18
CA GLU A 24 22.06 -8.39 -13.31
C GLU A 24 22.68 -7.06 -13.75
N VAL A 25 21.88 -6.06 -14.12
CA VAL A 25 22.39 -4.71 -14.40
C VAL A 25 22.61 -3.86 -13.14
N LEU A 26 22.11 -4.30 -11.99
CA LEU A 26 22.32 -3.61 -10.72
C LEU A 26 23.82 -3.54 -10.40
N GLY A 27 24.30 -2.33 -10.13
CA GLY A 27 25.71 -2.06 -9.82
C GLY A 27 26.64 -1.94 -11.03
N LEU A 28 26.16 -2.17 -12.25
CA LEU A 28 26.95 -1.94 -13.46
C LEU A 28 27.05 -0.45 -13.80
N THR A 29 28.17 -0.06 -14.39
CA THR A 29 28.37 1.27 -14.97
C THR A 29 27.56 1.42 -16.26
N VAL A 30 27.31 2.68 -16.67
CA VAL A 30 26.64 2.97 -17.96
C VAL A 30 27.39 2.35 -19.13
N GLU A 31 28.72 2.31 -19.09
CA GLU A 31 29.53 1.69 -20.13
C GLU A 31 29.28 0.18 -20.24
N GLU A 32 29.25 -0.53 -19.12
CA GLU A 32 28.97 -1.96 -19.07
C GLU A 32 27.54 -2.27 -19.54
N ILE A 33 26.57 -1.46 -19.12
CA ILE A 33 25.18 -1.56 -19.58
C ILE A 33 25.11 -1.38 -21.10
N CYS A 34 25.78 -0.35 -21.65
CA CYS A 34 25.81 -0.09 -23.09
C CYS A 34 26.47 -1.25 -23.86
N LYS A 35 27.56 -1.81 -23.33
CA LYS A 35 28.25 -2.97 -23.91
C LYS A 35 27.34 -4.19 -23.93
N LYS A 36 26.63 -4.46 -22.82
CA LYS A 36 25.67 -5.57 -22.69
C LYS A 36 24.49 -5.40 -23.67
N ALA A 37 23.92 -4.20 -23.73
CA ALA A 37 22.82 -3.84 -24.63
C ALA A 37 23.23 -3.72 -26.11
N LYS A 38 24.54 -3.71 -26.40
CA LYS A 38 25.11 -3.46 -27.74
C LYS A 38 24.60 -2.14 -28.34
N VAL A 39 24.63 -1.07 -27.54
CA VAL A 39 24.27 0.30 -27.93
C VAL A 39 25.38 1.29 -27.57
N SER A 40 25.37 2.48 -28.17
CA SER A 40 26.32 3.55 -27.78
C SER A 40 25.88 4.24 -26.49
N ARG A 41 26.84 4.83 -25.76
CA ARG A 41 26.54 5.68 -24.58
C ARG A 41 25.63 6.85 -24.94
N GLN A 42 25.79 7.45 -26.13
CA GLN A 42 24.88 8.49 -26.62
C GLN A 42 23.44 7.99 -26.72
N THR A 43 23.24 6.77 -27.22
CA THR A 43 21.91 6.15 -27.31
C THR A 43 21.31 5.98 -25.93
N TYR A 44 22.10 5.53 -24.95
CA TYR A 44 21.67 5.42 -23.56
C TYR A 44 21.20 6.77 -23.01
N TYR A 45 22.04 7.81 -23.08
CA TYR A 45 21.69 9.11 -22.51
C TYR A 45 20.49 9.74 -23.24
N ASN A 46 20.41 9.61 -24.56
CA ASN A 46 19.27 10.08 -25.34
C ASN A 46 17.96 9.37 -24.97
N ALA A 47 18.00 8.07 -24.70
CA ALA A 47 16.84 7.29 -24.29
C ALA A 47 16.42 7.63 -22.85
N MET A 48 17.38 7.67 -21.92
CA MET A 48 17.13 7.98 -20.52
C MET A 48 16.67 9.43 -20.30
N ALA A 49 16.99 10.35 -21.20
CA ALA A 49 16.46 11.71 -21.19
C ALA A 49 14.97 11.79 -21.57
N LYS A 50 14.36 10.72 -22.10
CA LYS A 50 12.94 10.69 -22.50
C LYS A 50 12.10 10.16 -21.33
N PRO A 51 11.23 10.97 -20.71
CA PRO A 51 10.41 10.53 -19.58
C PRO A 51 9.54 9.31 -19.90
N LEU A 52 9.03 9.23 -21.13
CA LEU A 52 8.20 8.10 -21.58
C LEU A 52 8.99 6.78 -21.70
N PHE A 53 10.28 6.84 -22.05
CA PHE A 53 11.12 5.64 -22.08
C PHE A 53 11.42 5.16 -20.65
N VAL A 54 11.73 6.09 -19.74
CA VAL A 54 11.95 5.77 -18.32
C VAL A 54 10.69 5.17 -17.70
N GLN A 55 9.52 5.74 -17.99
CA GLN A 55 8.24 5.18 -17.54
C GLN A 55 8.03 3.76 -18.08
N LEU A 56 8.33 3.52 -19.37
CA LEU A 56 8.22 2.20 -19.96
C LEU A 56 9.12 1.16 -19.27
N VAL A 57 10.37 1.52 -18.96
CA VAL A 57 11.30 0.66 -18.20
C VAL A 57 10.69 0.31 -16.84
N ASN A 58 10.20 1.31 -16.10
CA ASN A 58 9.61 1.09 -14.77
C ASN A 58 8.35 0.23 -14.81
N ASP A 59 7.43 0.48 -15.75
CA ASP A 59 6.18 -0.27 -15.89
C ASP A 59 6.48 -1.75 -16.18
N ILE A 60 7.38 -2.03 -17.14
CA ILE A 60 7.78 -3.41 -17.47
C ILE A 60 8.50 -4.07 -16.29
N THR A 61 9.38 -3.35 -15.60
CA THR A 61 10.09 -3.87 -14.42
C THR A 61 9.11 -4.29 -13.34
N LEU A 62 8.11 -3.43 -13.05
CA LEU A 62 7.08 -3.72 -12.07
C LEU A 62 6.23 -4.93 -12.48
N ASP A 63 5.86 -5.04 -13.76
CA ASP A 63 5.10 -6.18 -14.26
C ASP A 63 5.89 -7.50 -14.18
N LEU A 64 7.20 -7.47 -14.44
CA LEU A 64 8.09 -8.62 -14.24
C LEU A 64 8.16 -9.03 -12.76
N VAL A 65 8.26 -8.07 -11.84
CA VAL A 65 8.24 -8.34 -10.39
C VAL A 65 6.91 -8.96 -9.97
N LYS A 66 5.77 -8.41 -10.44
CA LYS A 66 4.44 -8.97 -10.18
C LYS A 66 4.30 -10.39 -10.72
N GLY A 67 4.78 -10.65 -11.94
CA GLY A 67 4.77 -11.99 -12.54
C GLY A 67 5.60 -13.00 -11.73
N LYS A 68 6.63 -12.54 -11.02
CA LYS A 68 7.50 -13.35 -10.16
C LYS A 68 7.11 -13.34 -8.68
N ALA A 69 6.02 -12.67 -8.29
CA ALA A 69 5.61 -12.56 -6.89
C ALA A 69 5.41 -13.93 -6.22
N HIS A 70 4.91 -14.92 -6.97
CA HIS A 70 4.76 -16.30 -6.49
C HIS A 70 6.09 -16.93 -6.01
N ASN A 71 7.22 -16.60 -6.65
CA ASN A 71 8.53 -17.10 -6.23
C ASN A 71 8.94 -16.54 -4.87
N VAL A 72 8.64 -15.25 -4.63
CA VAL A 72 8.91 -14.61 -3.34
C VAL A 72 8.06 -15.24 -2.24
N VAL A 73 6.76 -15.45 -2.51
CA VAL A 73 5.84 -16.12 -1.57
C VAL A 73 6.30 -17.56 -1.28
N ASN A 74 6.69 -18.31 -2.30
CA ASN A 74 7.18 -19.68 -2.13
C ASN A 74 8.50 -19.73 -1.35
N MET A 75 9.41 -18.79 -1.60
CA MET A 75 10.64 -18.66 -0.82
C MET A 75 10.33 -18.32 0.63
N ALA A 76 9.44 -17.36 0.89
CA ALA A 76 8.99 -17.02 2.23
C ALA A 76 8.37 -18.23 2.95
N TYR A 77 7.52 -19.00 2.27
CA TYR A 77 6.98 -20.26 2.82
C TYR A 77 8.08 -21.25 3.21
N LYS A 78 9.09 -21.45 2.35
CA LYS A 78 10.21 -22.35 2.65
C LYS A 78 11.03 -21.85 3.84
N VAL A 79 11.30 -20.54 3.95
CA VAL A 79 12.01 -19.97 5.11
C VAL A 79 11.15 -20.07 6.37
N ALA A 80 9.84 -19.86 6.27
CA ALA A 80 8.88 -19.95 7.36
C ALA A 80 8.90 -21.31 8.07
N LEU A 81 9.22 -22.40 7.36
CA LEU A 81 9.36 -23.74 7.93
C LEU A 81 10.68 -23.96 8.71
N THR A 82 11.60 -22.99 8.70
CA THR A 82 12.88 -23.07 9.43
C THR A 82 12.80 -22.40 10.81
N GLU A 83 13.77 -22.68 11.67
CA GLU A 83 13.83 -22.07 13.01
C GLU A 83 13.90 -20.54 12.98
N LYS A 84 14.61 -19.97 12.00
CA LYS A 84 14.80 -18.51 11.85
C LYS A 84 13.67 -17.79 11.11
N GLY A 85 12.71 -18.51 10.55
CA GLY A 85 11.65 -17.96 9.69
C GLY A 85 10.44 -17.38 10.42
N PHE A 86 10.59 -16.83 11.62
CA PHE A 86 9.45 -16.35 12.41
C PHE A 86 8.66 -15.22 11.70
N GLN A 87 9.36 -14.26 11.11
CA GLN A 87 8.72 -13.14 10.39
C GLN A 87 7.97 -13.64 9.15
N ASP A 88 8.56 -14.55 8.38
CA ASP A 88 7.89 -15.14 7.21
C ASP A 88 6.67 -15.97 7.61
N ARG A 89 6.73 -16.74 8.70
CA ARG A 89 5.54 -17.44 9.25
C ARG A 89 4.43 -16.46 9.57
N LYS A 90 4.75 -15.39 10.30
CA LYS A 90 3.77 -14.37 10.68
C LYS A 90 3.11 -13.78 9.43
N MET A 91 3.90 -13.35 8.46
CA MET A 91 3.42 -12.80 7.19
C MET A 91 2.52 -13.79 6.43
N ILE A 92 2.93 -15.05 6.27
CA ILE A 92 2.14 -16.06 5.54
C ILE A 92 0.82 -16.37 6.26
N LEU A 93 0.82 -16.47 7.59
CA LEU A 93 -0.41 -16.70 8.37
C LEU A 93 -1.36 -15.50 8.31
N GLN A 94 -0.82 -14.27 8.26
CA GLN A 94 -1.62 -13.06 7.99
C GLN A 94 -2.22 -13.08 6.59
N MET A 95 -1.43 -13.39 5.56
CA MET A 95 -1.92 -13.51 4.17
C MET A 95 -3.02 -14.56 4.03
N ALA A 96 -2.94 -15.65 4.80
CA ALA A 96 -3.95 -16.71 4.85
C ALA A 96 -5.17 -16.38 5.73
N ASN A 97 -5.22 -15.18 6.35
CA ASN A 97 -6.23 -14.79 7.34
C ASN A 97 -6.34 -15.75 8.54
N LEU A 98 -5.25 -16.45 8.89
CA LEU A 98 -5.17 -17.37 10.03
C LEU A 98 -4.60 -16.68 11.28
N TYR A 99 -4.04 -15.49 11.13
CA TYR A 99 -3.47 -14.70 12.21
C TYR A 99 -3.73 -13.21 11.97
N SER A 100 -4.09 -12.49 13.03
CA SER A 100 -4.24 -11.03 13.05
C SER A 100 -3.48 -10.46 14.24
N GLU A 101 -2.78 -9.35 14.03
CA GLU A 101 -2.13 -8.65 15.13
C GLU A 101 -3.16 -7.92 15.99
N LYS A 102 -2.99 -7.97 17.31
CA LYS A 102 -3.75 -7.13 18.20
C LYS A 102 -3.28 -5.69 18.01
N THR A 103 -4.18 -4.79 17.60
CA THR A 103 -3.93 -3.35 17.57
C THR A 103 -4.61 -2.68 18.75
N GLU A 104 -3.87 -1.90 19.54
CA GLU A 104 -4.46 -0.99 20.53
C GLU A 104 -4.67 0.37 19.88
N THR A 105 -5.91 0.85 19.90
CA THR A 105 -6.30 2.13 19.32
C THR A 105 -6.63 3.10 20.45
N THR A 106 -5.81 4.14 20.61
CA THR A 106 -6.10 5.25 21.53
C THR A 106 -6.92 6.29 20.80
N ILE A 107 -8.20 6.43 21.17
CA ILE A 107 -9.07 7.51 20.69
C ILE A 107 -8.89 8.70 21.63
N SER A 108 -8.06 9.67 21.23
CA SER A 108 -7.88 10.93 21.95
C SER A 108 -8.86 11.99 21.44
N GLY A 109 -10.12 11.90 21.86
CA GLY A 109 -11.12 12.93 21.64
C GLY A 109 -11.56 13.54 22.96
N THR A 110 -11.67 14.87 23.03
CA THR A 110 -12.37 15.53 24.14
C THR A 110 -13.84 15.18 24.04
N VAL A 111 -14.36 14.41 25.00
CA VAL A 111 -15.80 14.20 25.12
C VAL A 111 -16.38 15.54 25.54
N GLU A 112 -17.00 16.27 24.61
CA GLU A 112 -17.86 17.39 24.99
C GLU A 112 -19.02 16.80 25.79
N HIS A 113 -18.95 16.94 27.12
CA HIS A 113 -20.09 16.70 27.97
C HIS A 113 -21.15 17.76 27.62
N THR A 114 -22.06 17.44 26.70
CA THR A 114 -23.35 18.13 26.68
C THR A 114 -23.98 17.84 28.03
N HIS A 115 -23.96 18.82 28.93
CA HIS A 115 -24.73 18.77 30.16
C HIS A 115 -26.18 18.49 29.79
N THR A 116 -26.63 17.25 29.96
CA THR A 116 -28.05 16.97 30.17
C THR A 116 -28.39 17.60 31.52
N VAL A 117 -28.74 18.89 31.50
CA VAL A 117 -29.39 19.55 32.62
C VAL A 117 -30.61 18.70 32.93
N ASN A 118 -30.61 18.05 34.09
CA ASN A 118 -31.78 17.34 34.57
C ASN A 118 -32.87 18.40 34.77
N PRO A 119 -33.93 18.44 33.94
CA PRO A 119 -34.92 19.51 33.95
C PRO A 119 -35.76 19.53 35.24
N LEU A 120 -35.57 18.55 36.12
CA LEU A 120 -36.20 18.43 37.42
C LEU A 120 -35.37 19.07 38.55
N LYS A 121 -34.08 19.39 38.31
CA LYS A 121 -33.16 19.83 39.38
C LYS A 121 -33.39 21.28 39.84
N GLU A 122 -34.08 22.08 39.03
CA GLU A 122 -34.34 23.50 39.28
C GLU A 122 -35.82 23.80 39.55
N LYS A 123 -36.67 22.76 39.65
CA LYS A 123 -38.10 22.91 39.90
C LYS A 123 -38.41 22.91 41.39
N THR A 124 -39.33 23.77 41.79
CA THR A 124 -39.90 23.80 43.14
C THR A 124 -40.76 22.55 43.39
N ALA A 125 -41.01 22.23 44.66
CA ALA A 125 -41.81 21.06 45.03
C ALA A 125 -43.24 21.12 44.44
N ASP A 126 -43.81 22.31 44.32
CA ASP A 126 -45.16 22.52 43.78
C ASP A 126 -45.20 22.24 42.26
N GLU A 127 -44.17 22.68 41.52
CA GLU A 127 -44.04 22.40 40.09
C GLU A 127 -43.85 20.90 39.80
N LEU A 128 -43.11 20.19 40.66
CA LEU A 128 -42.96 18.75 40.55
C LEU A 128 -44.28 18.01 40.83
N LEU A 129 -45.09 18.51 41.77
CA LEU A 129 -46.40 17.96 42.11
C LEU A 129 -47.40 18.13 40.96
N GLU A 130 -47.38 19.28 40.27
CA GLU A 130 -48.25 19.55 39.13
C GLU A 130 -47.90 18.66 37.92
N ILE A 131 -46.60 18.49 37.64
CA ILE A 131 -46.13 17.56 36.60
C ILE A 131 -46.54 16.12 36.92
N ALA A 132 -46.43 15.70 38.19
CA ALA A 132 -46.85 14.37 38.62
C ALA A 132 -48.37 14.16 38.44
N LYS A 133 -49.20 15.14 38.83
CA LYS A 133 -50.66 15.06 38.64
C LYS A 133 -51.04 14.91 37.17
N GLY A 134 -50.44 15.69 36.27
CA GLY A 134 -50.67 15.57 34.83
C GLY A 134 -50.29 14.22 34.21
N LEU A 135 -49.37 13.48 34.85
CA LEU A 135 -48.99 12.11 34.44
C LEU A 135 -49.98 11.04 34.91
N PHE A 136 -50.70 11.26 36.02
CA PHE A 136 -51.65 10.30 36.58
C PHE A 136 -53.11 10.55 36.18
N ASP A 137 -53.46 11.77 35.75
CA ASP A 137 -54.82 12.11 35.32
C ASP A 137 -55.13 11.72 33.85
N ASN A 138 -54.14 11.21 33.11
CA ASN A 138 -54.30 10.70 31.73
C ASN A 138 -54.20 9.17 31.62
N GLY A 139 -54.43 8.44 32.73
CA GLY A 139 -54.45 6.97 32.79
C GLY A 139 -55.84 6.38 32.88
#